data_AF-A0A673IKI6-F1
#
_entry.id   AF-A0A673IKI6-F1
#
_cell.length_a   1.000
_cell.length_b   1.000
_cell.length_c   1.000
_cell.angle_alpha   90.00
_cell.angle_beta   90.00
_cell.angle_gamma   90.00
#
_symmetry.space_group_name_H-M   'P 1'
#
loop_
_entity.id
_entity.type
_entity.pdbx_description
1 polymer ?
#
loop_
_entity_poly.entity_id
_entity_poly.type
_entity_poly.pdbx_seq_one_letter_code
_entity_poly.pdbx_strand_id
1 'polypeptide(L)'
;HKTSLPKNVPFTRLIQGGLQEGTIITVCGRVLSDADRFQVDLKYGSDIALHFNPRYEGGSGYIMHNTLQRGRWGSEERKYETPFPRGQMFALQILVTLSSYKISTNGKPFSEYKHRMPFSWVDRIHVSGNMEVKLVAFQYLVVRYVLNIYMSVCEFIYYTVPYKSIIHGGLQLGKVIIIQGFINPQANRVVISLRHKTGIAFVYSADFDENLVLCNTYGDGKWGKEEQSELMPFKKGQPLQVTVFCSRHQYQVFVNGEQTHTYSHCHTKLEEIDVLEVSGDVQLSFVQP
;
A
#
# COMPACT_ATOMS: atom_id res chain seq x y z
N HIS A 1 -7.02 22.11 18.42
CA HIS A 1 -5.64 21.60 18.51
C HIS A 1 -5.63 20.13 18.93
N LYS A 2 -5.32 19.23 18.00
CA LYS A 2 -4.69 17.91 18.21
C LYS A 2 -4.30 17.40 16.81
N THR A 3 -3.13 17.81 16.38
CA THR A 3 -2.41 17.25 15.23
C THR A 3 -2.19 15.76 15.49
N SER A 4 -2.73 14.86 14.66
CA SER A 4 -2.37 13.44 14.78
C SER A 4 -0.95 13.27 14.24
N LEU A 5 0.00 13.25 15.18
CA LEU A 5 1.40 12.85 15.03
C LEU A 5 1.53 11.53 14.25
N PRO A 6 2.69 11.25 13.60
CA PRO A 6 2.97 9.93 13.05
C PRO A 6 2.72 8.88 14.14
N LYS A 7 2.08 7.76 13.78
CA LYS A 7 1.80 6.68 14.74
C LYS A 7 3.15 6.16 15.26
N ASN A 8 3.50 6.55 16.48
CA ASN A 8 4.74 6.12 17.12
C ASN A 8 4.75 4.59 17.20
N VAL A 9 5.86 4.01 16.77
CA VAL A 9 6.19 2.61 16.99
C VAL A 9 6.60 2.45 18.47
N PRO A 10 6.09 1.44 19.21
CA PRO A 10 5.28 0.32 18.75
C PRO A 10 3.82 0.67 18.44
N PHE A 11 3.32 0.14 17.33
CA PHE A 11 1.93 0.27 16.88
C PHE A 11 1.20 -1.06 17.02
N THR A 12 -0.02 -1.05 17.55
CA THR A 12 -0.88 -2.23 17.59
C THR A 12 -2.27 -1.88 17.09
N ARG A 13 -2.87 -2.73 16.25
CA ARG A 13 -4.25 -2.58 15.78
C ARG A 13 -4.97 -3.92 15.79
N LEU A 14 -6.21 -3.91 16.30
CA LEU A 14 -7.11 -5.05 16.20
C LEU A 14 -7.55 -5.27 14.75
N ILE A 15 -7.65 -6.54 14.38
CA ILE A 15 -8.20 -7.00 13.12
C ILE A 15 -9.65 -7.38 13.42
N GLN A 16 -10.58 -6.47 13.12
CA GLN A 16 -12.00 -6.70 13.38
C GLN A 16 -12.49 -7.92 12.59
N GLY A 17 -13.10 -8.88 13.28
CA GLY A 17 -13.55 -10.15 12.69
C GLY A 17 -12.45 -11.21 12.51
N GLY A 18 -11.20 -10.91 12.88
CA GLY A 18 -10.05 -11.80 12.67
C GLY A 18 -9.63 -11.88 11.20
N LEU A 19 -8.64 -12.74 10.91
CA LEU A 19 -8.23 -13.01 9.53
C LEU A 19 -9.13 -14.06 8.86
N GLN A 20 -9.49 -13.77 7.61
CA GLN A 20 -10.21 -14.68 6.72
C GLN A 20 -9.35 -15.00 5.49
N GLU A 21 -9.65 -16.11 4.81
CA GLU A 21 -9.08 -16.37 3.48
C GLU A 21 -9.37 -15.17 2.55
N GLY A 22 -8.38 -14.74 1.78
CA GLY A 22 -8.49 -13.59 0.89
C GLY A 22 -8.26 -12.24 1.58
N THR A 23 -8.01 -12.20 2.90
CA THR A 23 -7.64 -10.95 3.58
C THR A 23 -6.28 -10.47 3.08
N ILE A 24 -6.20 -9.22 2.63
CA ILE A 24 -4.94 -8.53 2.31
C ILE A 24 -4.69 -7.48 3.39
N ILE A 25 -3.58 -7.63 4.09
CA ILE A 25 -3.08 -6.65 5.06
C ILE A 25 -2.03 -5.80 4.35
N THR A 26 -2.22 -4.49 4.31
CA THR A 26 -1.25 -3.55 3.74
C THR A 26 -0.64 -2.69 4.83
N VAL A 27 0.69 -2.70 4.95
CA VAL A 27 1.46 -1.85 5.86
C VAL A 27 2.32 -0.92 5.03
N CYS A 28 2.10 0.39 5.14
CA CYS A 28 2.99 1.40 4.57
C CYS A 28 3.75 2.11 5.68
N GLY A 29 5.03 2.32 5.43
CA GLY A 29 5.91 2.95 6.40
C GLY A 29 7.20 3.47 5.78
N ARG A 30 8.06 3.99 6.64
CA ARG A 30 9.43 4.37 6.31
C ARG A 30 10.39 3.61 7.20
N VAL A 31 11.42 3.01 6.62
CA VAL A 31 12.54 2.45 7.39
C VAL A 31 13.41 3.61 7.88
N LEU A 32 13.81 3.62 9.15
CA LEU A 32 14.73 4.65 9.65
C LEU A 32 16.12 4.51 9.00
N SER A 33 16.84 5.62 8.85
CA SER A 33 18.14 5.65 8.15
C SER A 33 19.24 4.85 8.88
N ASP A 34 19.09 4.65 10.18
CA ASP A 34 19.98 3.92 11.08
C ASP A 34 19.39 2.57 11.52
N ALA A 35 18.36 2.07 10.82
CA ALA A 35 17.63 0.90 11.27
C ALA A 35 18.49 -0.37 11.34
N ASP A 36 18.48 -1.07 12.47
CA ASP A 36 19.07 -2.41 12.58
C ASP A 36 18.06 -3.50 12.25
N ARG A 37 16.82 -3.32 12.71
CA ARG A 37 15.70 -4.21 12.42
C ARG A 37 14.36 -3.53 12.67
N PHE A 38 13.33 -4.05 12.03
CA PHE A 38 11.93 -3.82 12.43
C PHE A 38 11.12 -5.09 12.28
N GLN A 39 9.91 -5.12 12.81
CA GLN A 39 9.05 -6.30 12.74
C GLN A 39 7.58 -5.94 12.56
N VAL A 40 6.90 -6.81 11.81
CA VAL A 40 5.45 -6.83 11.64
C VAL A 40 4.96 -8.20 12.09
N ASP A 41 4.26 -8.22 13.22
CA ASP A 41 3.78 -9.43 13.86
C ASP A 41 2.27 -9.57 13.70
N LEU A 42 1.82 -10.73 13.23
CA LEU A 42 0.43 -11.15 13.29
C LEU A 42 0.23 -12.03 14.53
N LYS A 43 -0.59 -11.58 15.48
CA LYS A 43 -0.63 -12.16 16.84
C LYS A 43 -2.02 -12.66 17.23
N TYR A 44 -2.00 -13.55 18.23
CA TYR A 44 -3.15 -13.94 19.03
C TYR A 44 -2.70 -14.12 20.49
N GLY A 45 -3.19 -13.25 21.39
CA GLY A 45 -2.67 -13.20 22.76
C GLY A 45 -1.16 -12.95 22.81
N SER A 46 -0.42 -13.82 23.49
CA SER A 46 1.05 -13.79 23.55
C SER A 46 1.74 -14.44 22.33
N ASP A 47 1.02 -15.24 21.56
CA ASP A 47 1.56 -15.98 20.44
C ASP A 47 1.66 -15.11 19.18
N ILE A 48 2.61 -15.45 18.30
CA ILE A 48 2.87 -14.77 17.03
C ILE A 48 2.72 -15.81 15.93
N ALA A 49 1.66 -15.71 15.13
CA ALA A 49 1.39 -16.61 14.01
C ALA A 49 2.29 -16.35 12.80
N LEU A 50 2.68 -15.08 12.60
CA LEU A 50 3.69 -14.67 11.64
C LEU A 50 4.53 -13.55 12.24
N HIS A 51 5.81 -13.81 12.45
CA HIS A 51 6.82 -12.82 12.80
C HIS A 51 7.58 -12.45 11.55
N PHE A 52 7.29 -11.30 10.94
CA PHE A 52 8.01 -10.80 9.76
C PHE A 52 9.06 -9.79 10.21
N ASN A 53 10.33 -10.16 10.18
CA ASN A 53 11.41 -9.36 10.80
C ASN A 53 12.57 -9.11 9.84
N PRO A 54 12.52 -8.00 9.08
CA PRO A 54 13.68 -7.48 8.36
C PRO A 54 14.82 -7.08 9.30
N ARG A 55 16.03 -7.47 8.93
CA ARG A 55 17.29 -7.21 9.64
C ARG A 55 18.35 -6.76 8.64
N TYR A 56 19.18 -5.82 9.06
CA TYR A 56 20.22 -5.22 8.20
C TYR A 56 21.64 -5.68 8.57
N GLU A 57 21.75 -6.79 9.28
CA GLU A 57 23.02 -7.46 9.58
C GLU A 57 23.53 -8.23 8.34
N GLY A 58 24.85 -8.29 8.15
CA GLY A 58 25.48 -9.22 7.20
C GLY A 58 25.45 -8.81 5.71
N GLY A 59 25.53 -7.51 5.39
CA GLY A 59 25.59 -7.01 4.01
C GLY A 59 24.26 -6.47 3.52
N SER A 60 23.64 -7.10 2.52
CA SER A 60 22.35 -6.69 1.93
C SER A 60 21.12 -6.95 2.83
N GLY A 61 21.34 -7.42 4.07
CA GLY A 61 20.29 -7.75 5.01
C GLY A 61 19.47 -8.99 4.63
N TYR A 62 18.57 -9.38 5.52
CA TYR A 62 17.66 -10.50 5.32
C TYR A 62 16.34 -10.29 6.07
N ILE A 63 15.32 -11.06 5.71
CA ILE A 63 14.04 -11.12 6.40
C ILE A 63 13.92 -12.49 7.03
N MET A 64 13.69 -12.49 8.34
CA MET A 64 13.41 -13.70 9.10
C MET A 64 11.90 -13.83 9.34
N HIS A 65 11.38 -15.00 8.99
CA HIS A 65 10.01 -15.40 9.28
C HIS A 65 10.02 -16.48 10.36
N ASN A 66 9.16 -16.35 11.36
CA ASN A 66 8.96 -17.42 12.34
C ASN A 66 7.57 -17.35 12.98
N THR A 67 7.28 -18.34 13.82
CA THR A 67 6.09 -18.44 14.67
C THR A 67 6.57 -18.57 16.11
N LEU A 68 5.93 -17.83 17.03
CA LEU A 68 6.11 -17.99 18.48
C LEU A 68 4.83 -18.60 19.04
N GLN A 69 4.91 -19.82 19.59
CA GLN A 69 3.75 -20.50 20.16
C GLN A 69 4.08 -20.97 21.58
N ARG A 70 3.23 -20.60 22.55
CA ARG A 70 3.43 -20.94 23.97
C ARG A 70 4.83 -20.57 24.48
N GLY A 71 5.31 -19.39 24.07
CA GLY A 71 6.61 -18.85 24.45
C GLY A 71 7.82 -19.52 23.79
N ARG A 72 7.63 -20.39 22.79
CA ARG A 72 8.73 -21.06 22.07
C ARG A 72 8.73 -20.69 20.59
N TRP A 73 9.89 -20.28 20.10
CA TRP A 73 10.10 -20.02 18.67
C TRP A 73 10.19 -21.35 17.90
N GLY A 74 9.57 -21.38 16.72
CA GLY A 74 9.74 -22.47 15.77
C GLY A 74 11.04 -22.36 14.95
N SER A 75 11.13 -23.12 13.87
CA SER A 75 12.26 -23.06 12.92
C SER A 75 12.26 -21.76 12.12
N GLU A 76 13.38 -21.05 12.08
CA GLU A 76 13.50 -19.80 11.30
C GLU A 76 13.50 -20.06 9.79
N GLU A 77 12.81 -19.21 9.04
CA GLU A 77 12.91 -19.15 7.57
C GLU A 77 13.51 -17.80 7.16
N ARG A 78 14.64 -17.81 6.45
CA ARG A 78 15.35 -16.60 6.04
C ARG A 78 15.23 -16.36 4.54
N LYS A 79 14.99 -15.11 4.16
CA LYS A 79 15.04 -14.61 2.78
C LYS A 79 16.05 -13.48 2.71
N TYR A 80 17.12 -13.66 1.95
CA TYR A 80 18.18 -12.67 1.80
C TYR A 80 17.78 -11.54 0.85
N GLU A 81 18.55 -10.46 0.87
CA GLU A 81 18.32 -9.24 0.07
C GLU A 81 17.00 -8.58 0.47
N THR A 82 17.07 -7.74 1.51
CA THR A 82 15.87 -7.08 2.01
C THR A 82 15.31 -6.07 0.98
N PRO A 83 14.01 -6.15 0.62
CA PRO A 83 13.34 -5.19 -0.26
C PRO A 83 13.01 -3.86 0.44
N PHE A 84 13.57 -3.61 1.62
CA PHE A 84 13.30 -2.44 2.46
C PHE A 84 14.58 -1.63 2.68
N PRO A 85 15.02 -0.79 1.74
CA PRO A 85 16.21 0.02 1.96
C PRO A 85 16.00 1.01 3.12
N ARG A 86 17.07 1.28 3.88
CA ARG A 86 17.07 2.28 4.96
C ARG A 86 16.70 3.66 4.42
N GLY A 87 15.97 4.43 5.23
CA GLY A 87 15.52 5.79 4.88
C GLY A 87 14.38 5.84 3.86
N GLN A 88 14.01 4.72 3.23
CA GLN A 88 13.01 4.69 2.16
C GLN A 88 11.61 4.34 2.64
N MET A 89 10.62 4.80 1.87
CA MET A 89 9.22 4.39 2.01
C MET A 89 9.04 2.98 1.47
N PHE A 90 8.09 2.23 2.02
CA PHE A 90 7.73 0.92 1.52
C PHE A 90 6.23 0.65 1.65
N ALA A 91 5.75 -0.31 0.86
CA ALA A 91 4.47 -0.98 1.02
C ALA A 91 4.69 -2.49 1.18
N LEU A 92 4.28 -3.05 2.32
CA LEU A 92 4.24 -4.48 2.58
C LEU A 92 2.79 -4.95 2.44
N GLN A 93 2.55 -6.00 1.66
CA GLN A 93 1.27 -6.67 1.56
C GLN A 93 1.37 -8.13 1.98
N ILE A 94 0.43 -8.55 2.82
CA ILE A 94 0.31 -9.93 3.29
C ILE A 94 -1.08 -10.44 2.90
N LEU A 95 -1.14 -11.32 1.91
CA LEU A 95 -2.34 -12.02 1.50
C LEU A 95 -2.48 -13.32 2.31
N VAL A 96 -3.59 -13.47 3.00
CA VAL A 96 -3.96 -14.68 3.72
C VAL A 96 -4.63 -15.65 2.75
N THR A 97 -4.04 -16.83 2.56
CA THR A 97 -4.64 -17.94 1.80
C THR A 97 -4.96 -19.10 2.75
N LEU A 98 -5.57 -20.19 2.26
CA LEU A 98 -5.81 -21.38 3.10
C LEU A 98 -4.53 -22.05 3.60
N SER A 99 -3.44 -21.99 2.84
CA SER A 99 -2.21 -22.74 3.13
C SER A 99 -1.07 -21.88 3.67
N SER A 100 -1.06 -20.58 3.36
CA SER A 100 0.07 -19.69 3.66
C SER A 100 -0.30 -18.22 3.73
N TYR A 101 0.64 -17.42 4.26
CA TYR A 101 0.74 -16.00 4.02
C TYR A 101 1.59 -15.75 2.78
N LYS A 102 1.00 -15.19 1.71
CA LYS A 102 1.73 -14.72 0.54
C LYS A 102 2.13 -13.27 0.73
N ILE A 103 3.42 -12.99 0.63
CA ILE A 103 4.01 -11.71 0.98
C ILE A 103 4.54 -11.03 -0.28
N SER A 104 4.05 -9.83 -0.54
CA SER A 104 4.52 -8.94 -1.58
C SER A 104 5.05 -7.65 -0.97
N THR A 105 6.09 -7.11 -1.56
CA THR A 105 6.69 -5.84 -1.14
C THR A 105 6.76 -4.95 -2.36
N ASN A 106 6.30 -3.71 -2.22
CA ASN A 106 6.43 -2.72 -3.28
C ASN A 106 5.82 -3.25 -4.60
N GLY A 107 4.61 -3.81 -4.53
CA GLY A 107 3.88 -4.38 -5.68
C GLY A 107 4.46 -5.67 -6.27
N LYS A 108 5.60 -6.17 -5.79
CA LYS A 108 6.27 -7.37 -6.33
C LYS A 108 6.18 -8.53 -5.33
N PRO A 109 5.89 -9.77 -5.77
CA PRO A 109 5.96 -10.95 -4.92
C PRO A 109 7.36 -11.10 -4.30
N PHE A 110 7.43 -11.45 -3.02
CA PHE A 110 8.70 -11.57 -2.31
C PHE A 110 8.87 -12.94 -1.64
N SER A 111 7.89 -13.37 -0.83
CA SER A 111 8.00 -14.63 -0.10
C SER A 111 6.65 -15.25 0.22
N GLU A 112 6.66 -16.51 0.66
CA GLU A 112 5.48 -17.23 1.11
C GLU A 112 5.83 -17.96 2.42
N TYR A 113 4.99 -17.83 3.44
CA TYR A 113 5.18 -18.46 4.74
C TYR A 113 3.99 -19.37 5.06
N LYS A 114 4.23 -20.67 5.17
CA LYS A 114 3.17 -21.65 5.46
C LYS A 114 2.61 -21.44 6.87
N HIS A 115 1.30 -21.60 7.00
CA HIS A 115 0.64 -21.49 8.30
C HIS A 115 1.16 -22.55 9.26
N ARG A 116 1.72 -22.13 10.39
CA ARG A 116 2.08 -23.01 11.53
C ARG A 116 1.09 -22.91 12.68
N MET A 117 0.23 -21.91 12.63
CA MET A 117 -0.91 -21.69 13.51
C MET A 117 -2.14 -21.39 12.65
N PRO A 118 -3.37 -21.70 13.11
CA PRO A 118 -4.58 -21.30 12.41
C PRO A 118 -4.62 -19.79 12.21
N PHE A 119 -4.62 -19.31 10.96
CA PHE A 119 -4.70 -17.87 10.68
C PHE A 119 -5.97 -17.25 11.26
N SER A 120 -7.06 -18.03 11.38
CA SER A 120 -8.34 -17.60 11.95
C SER A 120 -8.26 -17.20 13.43
N TRP A 121 -7.19 -17.57 14.13
CA TRP A 121 -6.95 -17.11 15.52
C TRP A 121 -6.38 -15.69 15.57
N VAL A 122 -5.73 -15.22 14.50
CA VAL A 122 -5.05 -13.93 14.51
C VAL A 122 -6.06 -12.79 14.64
N ASP A 123 -5.91 -11.99 15.70
CA ASP A 123 -6.83 -10.92 16.06
C ASP A 123 -6.19 -9.52 16.06
N ARG A 124 -4.87 -9.44 15.90
CA ARG A 124 -4.14 -8.17 15.90
C ARG A 124 -2.87 -8.21 15.07
N ILE A 125 -2.54 -7.04 14.55
CA ILE A 125 -1.23 -6.74 13.99
C ILE A 125 -0.47 -5.84 14.97
N HIS A 126 0.80 -6.15 15.16
CA HIS A 126 1.73 -5.38 15.98
C HIS A 126 2.97 -5.03 15.15
N VAL A 127 3.37 -3.77 15.16
CA VAL A 127 4.52 -3.26 14.41
C VAL A 127 5.50 -2.61 15.37
N SER A 128 6.76 -3.00 15.34
CA SER A 128 7.81 -2.47 16.22
C SER A 128 9.20 -2.42 15.58
N GLY A 129 10.16 -1.79 16.26
CA GLY A 129 11.54 -1.59 15.79
C GLY A 129 11.75 -0.29 15.01
N ASN A 130 12.85 -0.19 14.25
CA ASN A 130 13.33 1.05 13.64
C ASN A 130 12.58 1.41 12.34
N MET A 131 11.29 1.70 12.45
CA MET A 131 10.47 2.19 11.33
C MET A 131 9.38 3.17 11.79
N GLU A 132 8.84 3.93 10.85
CA GLU A 132 7.65 4.75 11.04
C GLU A 132 6.44 4.11 10.37
N VAL A 133 5.34 3.91 11.10
CA VAL A 133 4.08 3.42 10.52
C VAL A 133 3.28 4.59 9.97
N LYS A 134 2.95 4.56 8.67
CA LYS A 134 2.08 5.55 8.02
C LYS A 134 0.67 5.02 7.82
N LEU A 135 0.53 3.77 7.39
CA LEU A 135 -0.76 3.14 7.16
C LEU A 135 -0.71 1.67 7.55
N VAL A 136 -1.80 1.19 8.12
CA VAL A 136 -2.15 -0.23 8.18
C VAL A 136 -3.59 -0.34 7.69
N ALA A 137 -3.81 -0.99 6.56
CA ALA A 137 -5.12 -1.16 5.93
C ALA A 137 -5.44 -2.64 5.74
N PHE A 138 -6.73 -2.96 5.71
CA PHE A 138 -7.24 -4.30 5.49
C PHE A 138 -8.19 -4.26 4.31
N GLN A 139 -7.99 -5.17 3.36
CA GLN A 139 -8.88 -5.43 2.26
C GLN A 139 -9.37 -6.87 2.38
N TYR A 140 -10.67 -7.07 2.18
CA TYR A 140 -11.30 -8.39 2.22
C TYR A 140 -11.74 -8.74 0.80
N LEU A 141 -11.09 -9.74 0.19
CA LEU A 141 -11.55 -10.28 -1.09
C LEU A 141 -12.75 -11.20 -0.86
N VAL A 142 -13.72 -11.15 -1.76
CA VAL A 142 -14.84 -12.10 -1.72
C VAL A 142 -14.37 -13.40 -2.38
N VAL A 143 -14.13 -14.42 -1.55
CA VAL A 143 -13.85 -15.78 -2.03
C VAL A 143 -15.17 -16.48 -2.30
N ARG A 144 -15.43 -16.86 -3.55
CA ARG A 144 -16.61 -17.68 -3.90
C ARG A 144 -16.16 -19.12 -4.14
N TYR A 145 -16.78 -20.06 -3.42
CA TYR A 145 -16.65 -21.49 -3.71
C TYR A 145 -17.67 -21.86 -4.79
N VAL A 146 -17.19 -22.25 -5.97
CA VAL A 146 -18.07 -22.77 -7.03
C VAL A 146 -18.32 -24.24 -6.73
N LEU A 147 -19.56 -24.58 -6.38
CA LEU A 147 -20.01 -25.88 -5.85
C LEU A 147 -19.70 -27.13 -6.71
N ASN A 148 -19.07 -27.01 -7.88
CA ASN A 148 -18.81 -28.12 -8.81
C ASN A 148 -17.35 -28.26 -9.28
N ILE A 149 -16.40 -27.50 -8.72
CA ILE A 149 -14.97 -27.67 -9.02
C ILE A 149 -14.22 -27.45 -7.70
N TYR A 150 -13.28 -28.34 -7.31
CA TYR A 150 -12.44 -28.21 -6.10
C TYR A 150 -11.42 -27.04 -6.20
N MET A 151 -11.85 -25.89 -6.72
CA MET A 151 -11.04 -24.70 -6.92
C MET A 151 -11.71 -23.49 -6.27
N SER A 152 -11.02 -22.84 -5.35
CA SER A 152 -11.37 -21.51 -4.83
C SER A 152 -11.06 -20.45 -5.89
N VAL A 153 -12.06 -19.63 -6.27
CA VAL A 153 -11.83 -18.45 -7.11
C VAL A 153 -12.00 -17.21 -6.24
N CYS A 154 -10.94 -16.43 -6.08
CA CYS A 154 -11.02 -15.11 -5.48
C CYS A 154 -11.50 -14.13 -6.56
N GLU A 155 -12.71 -13.58 -6.41
CA GLU A 155 -13.21 -12.53 -7.30
C GLU A 155 -12.99 -11.17 -6.64
N PHE A 156 -12.37 -10.25 -7.37
CA PHE A 156 -12.32 -8.85 -6.96
C PHE A 156 -13.70 -8.22 -7.21
N ILE A 157 -14.24 -7.54 -6.19
CA ILE A 157 -15.30 -6.57 -6.43
C ILE A 157 -14.62 -5.31 -6.97
N TYR A 158 -14.90 -4.99 -8.22
CA TYR A 158 -14.34 -3.80 -8.85
C TYR A 158 -15.19 -2.56 -8.54
N TYR A 159 -14.53 -1.44 -8.27
CA TYR A 159 -15.21 -0.14 -8.17
C TYR A 159 -15.56 0.38 -9.56
N THR A 160 -16.71 1.05 -9.67
CA THR A 160 -17.12 1.74 -10.89
C THR A 160 -16.18 2.92 -11.18
N VAL A 161 -15.80 3.07 -12.45
CA VAL A 161 -14.96 4.16 -12.95
C VAL A 161 -15.80 5.05 -13.88
N PRO A 162 -15.81 6.40 -13.72
CA PRO A 162 -14.99 7.18 -12.79
C PRO A 162 -15.38 6.97 -11.33
N TYR A 163 -14.36 6.74 -10.49
CA TYR A 163 -14.49 6.57 -9.06
C TYR A 163 -14.27 7.90 -8.35
N LYS A 164 -15.10 8.21 -7.37
CA LYS A 164 -14.96 9.39 -6.50
C LYS A 164 -15.19 9.00 -5.05
N SER A 165 -14.32 9.47 -4.16
CA SER A 165 -14.49 9.28 -2.73
C SER A 165 -13.99 10.46 -1.92
N ILE A 166 -14.57 10.64 -0.74
CA ILE A 166 -14.16 11.65 0.22
C ILE A 166 -12.91 11.17 0.98
N ILE A 167 -11.91 12.05 1.06
CA ILE A 167 -10.77 11.93 1.97
C ILE A 167 -11.20 12.59 3.28
N HIS A 168 -11.71 11.79 4.22
CA HIS A 168 -12.21 12.32 5.49
C HIS A 168 -11.13 13.12 6.24
N GLY A 169 -11.41 14.40 6.49
CA GLY A 169 -10.48 15.34 7.15
C GLY A 169 -9.43 15.95 6.21
N GLY A 170 -9.58 15.76 4.90
CA GLY A 170 -8.66 16.23 3.87
C GLY A 170 -7.31 15.49 3.87
N LEU A 171 -6.39 15.96 3.03
CA LEU A 171 -5.01 15.52 3.09
C LEU A 171 -4.32 16.14 4.32
N GLN A 172 -3.33 15.41 4.82
CA GLN A 172 -2.48 15.83 5.94
C GLN A 172 -1.08 15.31 5.72
N LEU A 173 -0.09 15.92 6.37
CA LEU A 173 1.28 15.43 6.31
C LEU A 173 1.35 13.97 6.77
N GLY A 174 1.98 13.13 5.96
CA GLY A 174 2.09 11.70 6.21
C GLY A 174 0.92 10.86 5.72
N LYS A 175 -0.15 11.48 5.19
CA LYS A 175 -1.29 10.77 4.59
C LYS A 175 -0.83 9.93 3.39
N VAL A 176 -1.33 8.71 3.32
CA VAL A 176 -1.06 7.75 2.24
C VAL A 176 -2.37 7.40 1.57
N ILE A 177 -2.43 7.57 0.25
CA ILE A 177 -3.51 7.06 -0.60
C ILE A 177 -2.99 5.84 -1.34
N ILE A 178 -3.78 4.76 -1.37
CA ILE A 178 -3.48 3.55 -2.14
C ILE A 178 -4.60 3.30 -3.14
N ILE A 179 -4.22 3.06 -4.39
CA ILE A 179 -5.12 2.69 -5.47
C ILE A 179 -4.57 1.40 -6.08
N GLN A 180 -5.39 0.36 -6.18
CA GLN A 180 -5.02 -0.89 -6.83
C GLN A 180 -6.06 -1.28 -7.86
N GLY A 181 -5.59 -1.97 -8.90
CA GLY A 181 -6.43 -2.31 -10.03
C GLY A 181 -5.66 -2.95 -11.17
N PHE A 182 -6.22 -2.84 -12.37
CA PHE A 182 -5.64 -3.30 -13.61
C PHE A 182 -5.79 -2.23 -14.68
N ILE A 183 -4.73 -2.01 -15.45
CA ILE A 183 -4.78 -1.14 -16.62
C ILE A 183 -5.42 -1.93 -17.76
N ASN A 184 -6.41 -1.35 -18.45
CA ASN A 184 -7.04 -2.02 -19.58
C ASN A 184 -6.00 -2.30 -20.70
N PRO A 185 -6.06 -3.46 -21.40
CA PRO A 185 -5.14 -3.78 -22.50
C PRO A 185 -5.16 -2.78 -23.65
N GLN A 186 -6.27 -2.06 -23.82
CA GLN A 186 -6.49 -1.03 -24.84
C GLN A 186 -6.54 0.38 -24.21
N ALA A 187 -5.90 0.58 -23.06
CA ALA A 187 -5.93 1.86 -22.36
C ALA A 187 -5.30 2.98 -23.21
N ASN A 188 -5.99 4.11 -23.29
CA ASN A 188 -5.48 5.36 -23.86
C ASN A 188 -5.06 6.30 -22.74
N ARG A 189 -5.87 6.39 -21.67
CA ARG A 189 -5.60 7.32 -20.57
C ARG A 189 -6.05 6.79 -19.22
N VAL A 190 -5.26 7.04 -18.17
CA VAL A 190 -5.68 6.84 -16.77
C VAL A 190 -5.35 8.09 -15.97
N VAL A 191 -6.30 8.57 -15.16
CA VAL A 191 -6.17 9.82 -14.43
C VAL A 191 -6.50 9.61 -12.96
N ILE A 192 -5.60 10.07 -12.09
CA ILE A 192 -5.80 10.17 -10.65
C ILE A 192 -5.77 11.65 -10.28
N SER A 193 -6.80 12.14 -9.59
CA SER A 193 -6.92 13.55 -9.19
C SER A 193 -7.19 13.70 -7.70
N LEU A 194 -6.45 14.60 -7.06
CA LEU A 194 -6.70 15.07 -5.70
C LEU A 194 -7.32 16.47 -5.79
N ARG A 195 -8.58 16.59 -5.40
CA ARG A 195 -9.41 17.77 -5.64
C ARG A 195 -9.72 18.49 -4.34
N HIS A 196 -9.87 19.79 -4.46
CA HIS A 196 -10.45 20.68 -3.45
C HIS A 196 -11.70 21.34 -4.05
N LYS A 197 -12.46 22.05 -3.23
CA LYS A 197 -13.79 22.63 -3.59
C LYS A 197 -13.85 23.36 -4.94
N THR A 198 -12.78 24.04 -5.33
CA THR A 198 -12.75 24.93 -6.51
C THR A 198 -11.79 24.47 -7.60
N GLY A 199 -11.14 23.31 -7.46
CA GLY A 199 -10.07 22.92 -8.39
C GLY A 199 -9.47 21.54 -8.17
N ILE A 200 -8.25 21.35 -8.68
CA ILE A 200 -7.48 20.11 -8.60
C ILE A 200 -6.09 20.47 -8.07
N ALA A 201 -5.77 20.02 -6.86
CA ALA A 201 -4.48 20.27 -6.23
C ALA A 201 -3.35 19.44 -6.86
N PHE A 202 -3.70 18.28 -7.40
CA PHE A 202 -2.77 17.39 -8.09
C PHE A 202 -3.53 16.50 -9.07
N VAL A 203 -3.18 16.54 -10.35
CA VAL A 203 -3.56 15.53 -11.34
C VAL A 203 -2.34 14.70 -11.70
N TYR A 204 -2.51 13.38 -11.80
CA TYR A 204 -1.53 12.41 -12.28
C TYR A 204 -2.17 11.66 -13.44
N SER A 205 -1.82 12.03 -14.66
CA SER A 205 -2.49 11.60 -15.89
C SER A 205 -1.54 10.82 -16.78
N ALA A 206 -1.67 9.50 -16.80
CA ALA A 206 -0.94 8.64 -17.73
C ALA A 206 -1.59 8.71 -19.11
N ASP A 207 -0.79 9.07 -20.11
CA ASP A 207 -1.16 9.06 -21.52
C ASP A 207 -0.36 7.95 -22.22
N PHE A 208 -1.05 6.91 -22.66
CA PHE A 208 -0.39 5.73 -23.22
C PHE A 208 -0.02 5.88 -24.69
N ASP A 209 -0.58 6.87 -25.38
CA ASP A 209 -0.25 7.15 -26.77
C ASP A 209 0.99 8.04 -26.84
N GLU A 210 1.08 9.04 -25.97
CA GLU A 210 2.27 9.89 -25.78
C GLU A 210 3.37 9.20 -24.93
N ASN A 211 3.06 8.05 -24.34
CA ASN A 211 3.95 7.23 -23.51
C ASN A 211 4.61 8.03 -22.35
N LEU A 212 3.82 8.85 -21.66
CA LEU A 212 4.27 9.67 -20.54
C LEU A 212 3.18 9.84 -19.47
N VAL A 213 3.58 10.40 -18.32
CA VAL A 213 2.65 10.87 -17.29
C VAL A 213 2.76 12.37 -17.16
N LEU A 214 1.61 13.05 -17.21
CA LEU A 214 1.47 14.48 -16.96
C LEU A 214 1.00 14.74 -15.55
N CYS A 215 1.68 15.66 -14.87
CA CYS A 215 1.29 16.22 -13.59
C CYS A 215 0.97 17.69 -13.71
N ASN A 216 -0.12 18.14 -13.09
CA ASN A 216 -0.48 19.55 -13.07
C ASN A 216 -1.39 19.89 -11.87
N THR A 217 -1.67 21.17 -11.71
CA THR A 217 -2.61 21.76 -10.76
C THR A 217 -3.61 22.61 -11.54
N TYR A 218 -4.89 22.54 -11.18
CA TYR A 218 -5.92 23.42 -11.71
C TYR A 218 -6.46 24.30 -10.59
N GLY A 219 -6.25 25.61 -10.70
CA GLY A 219 -6.67 26.60 -9.71
C GLY A 219 -6.99 27.94 -10.37
N ASP A 220 -7.89 28.70 -9.76
CA ASP A 220 -8.32 30.03 -10.24
C ASP A 220 -8.75 30.04 -11.72
N GLY A 221 -9.43 28.96 -12.15
CA GLY A 221 -9.95 28.83 -13.50
C GLY A 221 -8.94 28.42 -14.57
N LYS A 222 -7.67 28.17 -14.22
CA LYS A 222 -6.60 27.85 -15.18
C LYS A 222 -5.73 26.68 -14.75
N TRP A 223 -5.10 26.03 -15.73
CA TRP A 223 -4.05 25.05 -15.49
C TRP A 223 -2.72 25.76 -15.16
N GLY A 224 -1.95 25.15 -14.27
CA GLY A 224 -0.59 25.54 -13.97
C GLY A 224 0.40 25.04 -15.02
N LYS A 225 1.69 25.07 -14.64
CA LYS A 225 2.77 24.51 -15.45
C LYS A 225 2.72 22.98 -15.41
N GLU A 226 2.74 22.36 -16.58
CA GLU A 226 2.82 20.91 -16.70
C GLU A 226 4.21 20.40 -16.31
N GLU A 227 4.22 19.29 -15.58
CA GLU A 227 5.40 18.49 -15.28
C GLU A 227 5.22 17.09 -15.89
N GLN A 228 6.26 16.55 -16.51
CA GLN A 228 6.21 15.26 -17.19
C GLN A 228 7.10 14.25 -16.46
N SER A 229 6.67 12.99 -16.40
CA SER A 229 7.54 11.90 -15.97
C SER A 229 8.60 11.59 -17.03
N GLU A 230 9.79 11.18 -16.60
CA GLU A 230 10.84 10.72 -17.53
C GLU A 230 10.48 9.42 -18.26
N LEU A 231 9.74 8.52 -17.59
CA LEU A 231 9.35 7.21 -18.12
C LEU A 231 7.89 6.92 -17.80
N MET A 232 7.21 6.22 -18.71
CA MET A 232 5.89 5.64 -18.47
C MET A 232 5.99 4.50 -17.45
N PRO A 233 5.38 4.63 -16.25
CA PRO A 233 5.48 3.59 -15.22
C PRO A 233 4.38 2.53 -15.33
N PHE A 234 3.41 2.72 -16.23
CA PHE A 234 2.29 1.82 -16.43
C PHE A 234 2.47 0.98 -17.68
N LYS A 235 1.88 -0.22 -17.66
CA LYS A 235 1.87 -1.12 -18.81
C LYS A 235 0.43 -1.57 -19.07
N LYS A 236 -0.02 -1.50 -20.32
CA LYS A 236 -1.36 -1.95 -20.73
C LYS A 236 -1.55 -3.42 -20.34
N GLY A 237 -2.71 -3.76 -19.77
CA GLY A 237 -3.05 -5.12 -19.35
C GLY A 237 -2.33 -5.61 -18.08
N GLN A 238 -1.54 -4.77 -17.40
CA GLN A 238 -0.81 -5.15 -16.20
C GLN A 238 -1.50 -4.68 -14.91
N PRO A 239 -1.22 -5.34 -13.76
CA PRO A 239 -1.64 -4.85 -12.46
C PRO A 239 -1.11 -3.45 -12.17
N LEU A 240 -1.94 -2.69 -11.47
CA LEU A 240 -1.69 -1.33 -11.02
C LEU A 240 -1.67 -1.32 -9.49
N GLN A 241 -0.61 -0.80 -8.90
CA GLN A 241 -0.61 -0.29 -7.53
C GLN A 241 0.00 1.11 -7.53
N VAL A 242 -0.82 2.13 -7.28
CA VAL A 242 -0.37 3.51 -7.06
C VAL A 242 -0.44 3.83 -5.58
N THR A 243 0.65 4.34 -5.03
CA THR A 243 0.70 4.92 -3.69
C THR A 243 1.07 6.39 -3.80
N VAL A 244 0.20 7.27 -3.31
CA VAL A 244 0.49 8.70 -3.21
C VAL A 244 0.75 9.05 -1.75
N PHE A 245 1.96 9.48 -1.46
CA PHE A 245 2.36 9.93 -0.13
C PHE A 245 2.42 11.46 -0.06
N CYS A 246 1.65 12.04 0.84
CA CYS A 246 1.67 13.47 1.10
C CYS A 246 2.81 13.80 2.07
N SER A 247 3.95 14.24 1.54
CA SER A 247 5.10 14.67 2.35
C SER A 247 4.99 16.17 2.73
N ARG A 248 5.98 16.68 3.46
CA ARG A 248 6.01 18.09 3.91
C ARG A 248 5.96 19.11 2.76
N HIS A 249 6.60 18.81 1.63
CA HIS A 249 6.81 19.77 0.54
C HIS A 249 6.20 19.34 -0.79
N GLN A 250 5.87 18.06 -0.93
CA GLN A 250 5.49 17.46 -2.21
C GLN A 250 4.65 16.20 -2.03
N TYR A 251 3.96 15.80 -3.08
CA TYR A 251 3.48 14.43 -3.26
C TYR A 251 4.63 13.56 -3.75
N GLN A 252 4.74 12.36 -3.19
CA GLN A 252 5.63 11.30 -3.69
C GLN A 252 4.76 10.18 -4.26
N VAL A 253 4.91 9.88 -5.54
CA VAL A 253 4.12 8.86 -6.23
C VAL A 253 4.97 7.62 -6.44
N PHE A 254 4.43 6.49 -6.02
CA PHE A 254 5.01 5.17 -6.23
C PHE A 254 4.08 4.35 -7.09
N VAL A 255 4.62 3.74 -8.15
CA VAL A 255 3.88 2.80 -9.01
C VAL A 255 4.57 1.45 -8.92
N ASN A 256 3.81 0.43 -8.53
CA ASN A 256 4.32 -0.93 -8.34
C ASN A 256 5.63 -0.94 -7.54
N GLY A 257 5.67 -0.11 -6.50
CA GLY A 257 6.77 -0.05 -5.55
C GLY A 257 7.93 0.89 -5.88
N GLU A 258 8.03 1.36 -7.11
CA GLU A 258 9.10 2.27 -7.54
C GLU A 258 8.62 3.70 -7.46
N GLN A 259 9.46 4.62 -6.97
CA GLN A 259 9.12 6.04 -6.95
C GLN A 259 9.27 6.58 -8.37
N THR A 260 8.16 7.03 -8.95
CA THR A 260 8.11 7.44 -10.36
C THR A 260 7.98 8.94 -10.54
N HIS A 261 7.47 9.64 -9.52
CA HIS A 261 7.30 11.07 -9.60
C HIS A 261 7.29 11.74 -8.23
N THR A 262 7.70 13.01 -8.22
CA THR A 262 7.52 13.91 -7.10
C THR A 262 6.94 15.21 -7.61
N TYR A 263 5.85 15.68 -7.01
CA TYR A 263 5.17 16.90 -7.43
C TYR A 263 5.03 17.87 -6.27
N SER A 264 5.56 19.08 -6.40
CA SER A 264 5.56 20.08 -5.32
C SER A 264 4.13 20.53 -4.98
N HIS A 265 3.89 20.88 -3.72
CA HIS A 265 2.57 21.38 -3.29
C HIS A 265 2.28 22.78 -3.87
N CYS A 266 1.60 22.83 -5.02
CA CYS A 266 1.09 24.08 -5.59
C CYS A 266 -0.13 24.62 -4.80
N HIS A 267 -1.00 23.72 -4.33
CA HIS A 267 -2.06 24.03 -3.38
C HIS A 267 -1.61 23.60 -1.97
N THR A 268 -1.40 24.57 -1.07
CA THR A 268 -0.72 24.34 0.22
C THR A 268 -1.66 24.05 1.40
N LYS A 269 -2.96 24.36 1.27
CA LYS A 269 -3.97 24.05 2.29
C LYS A 269 -4.44 22.61 2.15
N LEU A 270 -3.62 21.68 2.60
CA LEU A 270 -3.81 20.24 2.38
C LEU A 270 -5.16 19.72 2.89
N GLU A 271 -5.67 20.30 3.99
CA GLU A 271 -6.96 19.97 4.57
C GLU A 271 -8.16 20.31 3.67
N GLU A 272 -8.01 21.21 2.70
CA GLU A 272 -9.04 21.53 1.70
C GLU A 272 -9.07 20.49 0.56
N ILE A 273 -8.06 19.62 0.46
CA ILE A 273 -7.97 18.57 -0.55
C ILE A 273 -8.69 17.32 -0.02
N ASP A 274 -9.99 17.22 -0.30
CA ASP A 274 -10.90 16.30 0.35
C ASP A 274 -11.57 15.30 -0.60
N VAL A 275 -11.22 15.29 -1.88
CA VAL A 275 -11.78 14.36 -2.86
C VAL A 275 -10.65 13.67 -3.65
N LEU A 276 -10.69 12.33 -3.63
CA LEU A 276 -9.96 11.49 -4.57
C LEU A 276 -10.89 11.16 -5.74
N GLU A 277 -10.42 11.38 -6.96
CA GLU A 277 -11.08 10.95 -8.20
C GLU A 277 -10.13 10.09 -9.03
N VAL A 278 -10.63 8.97 -9.57
CA VAL A 278 -9.89 8.10 -10.48
C VAL A 278 -10.76 7.84 -11.71
N SER A 279 -10.23 8.10 -12.91
CA SER A 279 -10.97 7.98 -14.17
C SER A 279 -10.09 7.43 -15.30
N GLY A 280 -10.72 7.13 -16.45
CA GLY A 280 -10.05 6.57 -17.62
C GLY A 280 -10.09 5.03 -17.66
N ASP A 281 -9.16 4.45 -18.40
CA ASP A 281 -9.16 3.05 -18.83
C ASP A 281 -8.54 2.11 -17.80
N VAL A 282 -9.16 2.05 -16.63
CA VAL A 282 -8.70 1.27 -15.48
C VAL A 282 -9.86 0.52 -14.82
N GLN A 283 -9.58 -0.67 -14.30
CA GLN A 283 -10.46 -1.39 -13.36
C GLN A 283 -9.88 -1.29 -11.96
N LEU A 284 -10.65 -0.83 -10.98
CA LEU A 284 -10.16 -0.62 -9.62
C LEU A 284 -10.60 -1.75 -8.70
N SER A 285 -9.67 -2.38 -8.00
CA SER A 285 -9.96 -3.47 -7.05
C SER A 285 -9.82 -3.05 -5.59
N PHE A 286 -9.09 -1.96 -5.31
CA PHE A 286 -8.93 -1.41 -3.97
C PHE A 286 -8.69 0.10 -4.04
N VAL A 287 -9.34 0.86 -3.17
CA VAL A 287 -9.02 2.27 -2.95
C VAL A 287 -9.04 2.57 -1.46
N GLN A 288 -7.92 3.07 -0.95
CA GLN A 288 -7.79 3.60 0.41
C GLN A 288 -7.42 5.08 0.32
N PRO A 289 -8.41 5.99 0.42
CA PRO A 289 -8.18 7.42 0.46
C PRO A 289 -7.65 7.92 1.81
#